data_AF-A0A080MD45-F1
#
_entry.id   AF-A0A080MD45-F1
#
_cell.length_a   1.000
_cell.length_b   1.000
_cell.length_c   1.000
_cell.angle_alpha   90.00
_cell.angle_beta   90.00
_cell.angle_gamma   90.00
#
_symmetry.space_group_name_H-M   'P 1'
#
loop_
_entity.id
_entity.type
_entity.pdbx_description
1 polymer ?
#
loop_
_entity_poly.entity_id
_entity_poly.type
_entity_poly.pdbx_seq_one_letter_code
_entity_poly.pdbx_strand_id
1 'polypeptide(L)'
;MLELPTLPIKSLQHFKGIDFPEDIRFRQILVTGPPGAGKSTLIVRLGGWSEEGYLDLGRKHWWRSEILSVRPREIHLGLPFQGLANAVSVFDAEFLDRDPLPPVDLHRIVLPPCKRYFFSVDWYRRYVFEFMLPPPELVFERRVERARHSTHPVDAQLSLEICTAQLAVFRRVAEFLHRKGFQVYLREGADGHPSRFLDPQSQP
;
A
#
# COMPACT_ATOMS: atom_id res chain seq x y z
N MET A 1 -19.92 4.07 4.96
CA MET A 1 -19.21 5.16 4.23
C MET A 1 -18.97 4.64 2.82
N LEU A 2 -19.45 5.32 1.78
CA LEU A 2 -19.30 4.86 0.40
C LEU A 2 -17.81 4.91 0.01
N GLU A 3 -17.32 3.82 -0.59
CA GLU A 3 -15.94 3.76 -1.10
C GLU A 3 -15.75 4.77 -2.23
N LEU A 4 -14.59 5.42 -2.30
CA LEU A 4 -14.28 6.31 -3.43
C LEU A 4 -14.17 5.48 -4.72
N PRO A 5 -14.89 5.86 -5.79
CA PRO A 5 -14.74 5.22 -7.08
C PRO A 5 -13.35 5.48 -7.65
N THR A 6 -12.90 4.55 -8.48
CA THR A 6 -11.57 4.58 -9.11
C THR A 6 -11.72 4.53 -10.62
N LEU A 7 -10.85 5.23 -11.35
CA LEU A 7 -10.80 5.18 -12.80
C LEU A 7 -9.42 4.75 -13.30
N PRO A 8 -9.35 3.97 -14.40
CA PRO A 8 -8.10 3.63 -15.05
C PRO A 8 -7.44 4.89 -15.61
N ILE A 9 -6.11 4.93 -15.52
CA ILE A 9 -5.31 6.04 -16.02
C ILE A 9 -5.00 5.79 -17.50
N LYS A 10 -5.29 6.79 -18.35
CA LYS A 10 -5.11 6.68 -19.80
C LYS A 10 -3.73 7.12 -20.29
N SER A 11 -3.13 8.10 -19.60
CA SER A 11 -1.85 8.68 -19.96
C SER A 11 -0.75 7.93 -19.21
N LEU A 12 -0.06 7.03 -19.93
CA LEU A 12 0.84 6.03 -19.38
C LEU A 12 2.22 6.11 -20.01
N GLN A 13 3.24 5.95 -19.18
CA GLN A 13 4.63 5.67 -19.54
C GLN A 13 5.00 4.25 -19.11
N HIS A 14 6.09 3.73 -19.66
CA HIS A 14 6.51 2.35 -19.40
C HIS A 14 7.85 2.33 -18.67
N PHE A 15 7.87 1.75 -17.46
CA PHE A 15 9.11 1.41 -16.77
C PHE A 15 9.33 -0.09 -16.87
N LYS A 16 10.35 -0.49 -17.64
CA LYS A 16 10.70 -1.92 -17.85
C LYS A 16 9.48 -2.78 -18.26
N GLY A 17 8.64 -2.24 -19.14
CA GLY A 17 7.44 -2.92 -19.63
C GLY A 17 6.27 -2.96 -18.65
N ILE A 18 6.28 -2.13 -17.60
CA ILE A 18 5.15 -1.96 -16.68
C ILE A 18 4.62 -0.54 -16.81
N ASP A 19 3.29 -0.42 -16.92
CA ASP A 19 2.60 0.85 -17.09
C ASP A 19 2.57 1.67 -15.81
N PHE A 20 2.92 2.95 -15.90
CA PHE A 20 2.78 3.92 -14.83
C PHE A 20 2.26 5.25 -15.38
N PRO A 21 1.65 6.11 -14.57
CA PRO A 21 1.19 7.43 -15.04
C PRO A 21 2.36 8.30 -15.52
N GLU A 22 2.18 9.06 -16.60
CA GLU A 22 3.28 9.82 -17.24
C GLU A 22 3.95 10.87 -16.33
N ASP A 23 3.26 11.36 -15.31
CA ASP A 23 3.74 12.41 -14.41
C ASP A 23 4.65 11.90 -13.29
N ILE A 24 4.76 10.58 -13.12
CA ILE A 24 5.57 9.99 -12.06
C ILE A 24 7.01 9.79 -12.49
N ARG A 25 7.92 9.75 -11.52
CA ARG A 25 9.31 9.37 -11.75
C ARG A 25 9.58 8.04 -11.08
N PHE A 26 10.34 7.20 -11.77
CA PHE A 26 10.77 5.88 -11.30
C PHE A 26 11.30 5.87 -9.86
N ARG A 27 12.08 6.89 -9.47
CA ARG A 27 12.67 7.04 -8.12
C ARG A 27 11.70 7.56 -7.06
N GLN A 28 10.40 7.69 -7.33
CA GLN A 28 9.37 8.07 -6.35
C GLN A 28 8.53 6.87 -5.88
N ILE A 29 8.58 5.76 -6.61
CA ILE A 29 7.66 4.64 -6.46
C ILE A 29 7.93 3.85 -5.17
N LEU A 30 6.87 3.64 -4.40
CA LEU A 30 6.79 2.76 -3.24
C LEU A 30 5.63 1.79 -3.49
N VAL A 31 5.90 0.49 -3.46
CA VAL A 31 4.89 -0.55 -3.69
C VAL A 31 4.46 -1.13 -2.34
N THR A 32 3.15 -1.16 -2.09
CA THR A 32 2.57 -1.72 -0.86
C THR A 32 1.26 -2.46 -1.13
N GLY A 33 0.72 -3.17 -0.14
CA GLY A 33 -0.44 -4.06 -0.29
C GLY A 33 -0.36 -5.28 0.64
N PRO A 34 -1.45 -6.06 0.75
CA PRO A 34 -1.50 -7.20 1.66
C PRO A 34 -0.53 -8.32 1.26
N PRO A 35 -0.28 -9.29 2.17
CA PRO A 35 0.44 -10.52 1.83
C PRO A 35 -0.19 -11.21 0.61
N GLY A 36 0.62 -11.82 -0.26
CA GLY A 36 0.12 -12.51 -1.46
C GLY A 36 -0.29 -11.60 -2.63
N ALA A 37 -0.27 -10.27 -2.48
CA ALA A 37 -0.69 -9.34 -3.54
C ALA A 37 0.24 -9.30 -4.78
N GLY A 38 1.48 -9.81 -4.68
CA GLY A 38 2.44 -9.80 -5.80
C GLY A 38 3.43 -8.63 -5.80
N LYS A 39 3.60 -7.94 -4.65
CA LYS A 39 4.49 -6.79 -4.46
C LYS A 39 5.93 -7.06 -4.87
N SER A 40 6.49 -8.16 -4.39
CA SER A 40 7.86 -8.57 -4.68
C SER A 40 8.05 -8.86 -6.16
N THR A 41 7.08 -9.52 -6.80
CA THR A 41 7.09 -9.77 -8.25
C THR A 41 7.13 -8.47 -9.05
N LEU A 42 6.31 -7.48 -8.66
CA LEU A 42 6.29 -6.17 -9.31
C LEU A 42 7.64 -5.45 -9.14
N ILE A 43 8.18 -5.43 -7.92
CA ILE A 43 9.44 -4.75 -7.62
C ILE A 43 10.64 -5.41 -8.31
N VAL A 44 10.69 -6.74 -8.36
CA VAL A 44 11.74 -7.48 -9.09
C VAL A 44 11.70 -7.17 -10.58
N ARG A 45 10.51 -7.12 -11.20
CA ARG A 45 10.37 -6.71 -12.62
C ARG A 45 10.82 -5.28 -12.86
N LEU A 46 10.54 -4.38 -11.91
CA LEU A 46 11.07 -3.01 -11.92
C LEU A 46 12.58 -2.96 -11.66
N GLY A 47 13.22 -4.06 -11.27
CA GLY A 47 14.60 -4.10 -10.78
C GLY A 47 14.81 -3.12 -9.62
N GLY A 48 13.81 -3.03 -8.76
CA GLY A 48 13.86 -2.33 -7.49
C GLY A 48 14.37 -3.23 -6.37
N TRP A 49 14.21 -2.75 -5.14
CA TRP A 49 14.66 -3.45 -3.94
C TRP A 49 13.49 -4.16 -3.29
N SER A 50 13.52 -5.49 -3.34
CA SER A 50 12.48 -6.35 -2.76
C SER A 50 12.69 -6.64 -1.28
N GLU A 51 13.80 -6.20 -0.68
CA GLU A 51 13.97 -6.33 0.77
C GLU A 51 12.86 -5.55 1.48
N GLU A 52 11.99 -6.28 2.18
CA GLU A 52 10.75 -5.76 2.72
C GLU A 52 11.04 -4.65 3.72
N GLY A 53 10.68 -3.42 3.34
CA GLY A 53 10.86 -2.28 4.22
C GLY A 53 9.66 -2.09 5.15
N TYR A 54 9.81 -2.29 6.46
CA TYR A 54 8.76 -1.92 7.42
C TYR A 54 8.67 -0.39 7.63
N LEU A 55 7.47 0.17 7.38
CA LEU A 55 7.17 1.59 7.53
C LEU A 55 5.96 1.79 8.46
N ASP A 56 6.24 2.21 9.69
CA ASP A 56 5.21 2.59 10.67
C ASP A 56 4.65 3.98 10.38
N LEU A 57 3.38 4.05 9.96
CA LEU A 57 2.68 5.31 9.65
C LEU A 57 2.23 6.07 10.91
N GLY A 58 2.18 5.44 12.07
CA GLY A 58 1.94 6.08 13.37
C GLY A 58 3.18 6.73 13.98
N ARG A 59 4.38 6.38 13.49
CA ARG A 59 5.63 6.95 13.99
C ARG A 59 5.87 8.36 13.47
N LYS A 60 6.21 9.29 14.38
CA LYS A 60 6.65 10.64 13.99
C LYS A 60 7.84 10.56 13.04
N HIS A 61 7.79 11.38 11.98
CA HIS A 61 8.84 11.50 10.98
C HIS A 61 9.13 10.27 10.11
N TRP A 62 8.18 9.33 9.97
CA TRP A 62 8.36 8.15 9.09
C TRP A 62 8.76 8.52 7.65
N TRP A 63 8.33 9.68 7.15
CA TRP A 63 8.68 10.19 5.81
C TRP A 63 10.18 10.51 5.65
N ARG A 64 10.95 10.52 6.74
CA ARG A 64 12.42 10.68 6.71
C ARG A 64 13.16 9.36 6.88
N SER A 65 12.45 8.25 7.03
CA SER A 65 13.06 6.94 7.26
C SER A 65 14.02 6.57 6.13
N GLU A 66 15.19 6.06 6.50
CA GLU A 66 16.21 5.62 5.54
C GLU A 66 15.72 4.49 4.65
N ILE A 67 14.74 3.73 5.13
CA ILE A 67 14.08 2.67 4.37
C ILE A 67 13.46 3.18 3.08
N LEU A 68 13.07 4.47 3.07
CA LEU A 68 12.51 5.10 1.90
C LEU A 68 13.59 5.56 0.93
N SER A 69 14.88 5.61 1.28
CA SER A 69 15.93 6.25 0.49
C SER A 69 16.11 5.63 -0.90
N VAL A 70 16.07 4.30 -0.99
CA VAL A 70 16.28 3.54 -2.23
C VAL A 70 14.92 3.16 -2.83
N ARG A 71 14.69 3.52 -4.09
CA ARG A 71 13.40 3.37 -4.79
C ARG A 71 13.63 3.03 -6.27
N PRO A 72 12.75 2.25 -6.94
CA PRO A 72 11.50 1.69 -6.43
C PRO A 72 11.72 0.60 -5.38
N ARG A 73 10.82 0.52 -4.41
CA ARG A 73 10.95 -0.41 -3.27
C ARG A 73 9.60 -0.94 -2.79
N GLU A 74 9.61 -2.19 -2.34
CA GLU A 74 8.51 -2.79 -1.58
C GLU A 74 8.52 -2.30 -0.12
N ILE A 75 7.37 -1.83 0.35
CA ILE A 75 7.18 -1.45 1.76
C ILE A 75 5.98 -2.19 2.38
N HIS A 76 6.18 -2.62 3.61
CA HIS A 76 5.15 -3.15 4.49
C HIS A 76 4.71 -2.06 5.44
N LEU A 77 3.40 -1.88 5.60
CA LEU A 77 2.86 -0.80 6.42
C LEU A 77 2.59 -1.30 7.83
N GLY A 78 3.24 -0.65 8.80
CA GLY A 78 2.80 -0.63 10.18
C GLY A 78 1.65 0.36 10.32
N LEU A 79 0.48 -0.14 10.72
CA LEU A 79 -0.74 0.64 10.82
C LEU A 79 -1.22 0.70 12.28
N PRO A 80 -1.64 1.87 12.77
CA PRO A 80 -2.31 1.95 14.05
C PRO A 80 -3.74 1.39 13.92
N PHE A 81 -4.10 0.46 14.80
CA PHE A 81 -5.45 -0.10 14.87
C PHE A 81 -6.15 0.29 16.18
N GLN A 82 -7.48 0.34 16.16
CA GLN A 82 -8.26 0.58 17.37
C GLN A 82 -8.06 -0.58 18.35
N GLY A 83 -7.78 -0.27 19.62
CA GLY A 83 -7.51 -1.27 20.66
C GLY A 83 -6.08 -1.82 20.68
N LEU A 84 -5.21 -1.45 19.73
CA LEU A 84 -3.78 -1.79 19.74
C LEU A 84 -2.91 -0.58 20.08
N ALA A 85 -2.03 -0.74 21.07
CA ALA A 85 -1.17 0.35 21.54
C ALA A 85 -0.09 0.74 20.51
N ASN A 86 0.47 -0.25 19.81
CA ASN A 86 1.50 -0.05 18.79
C ASN A 86 0.91 -0.17 17.39
N ALA A 87 1.60 0.40 16.40
CA ALA A 87 1.30 0.13 15.00
C ALA A 87 1.83 -1.26 14.64
N VAL A 88 1.01 -2.05 13.96
CA VAL A 88 1.33 -3.42 13.55
C VAL A 88 0.97 -3.63 12.08
N SER A 89 1.52 -4.66 11.47
CA SER A 89 1.14 -5.09 10.13
C SER A 89 -0.14 -5.93 10.18
N VAL A 90 -0.88 -5.96 9.07
CA VAL A 90 -2.13 -6.74 8.97
C VAL A 90 -1.94 -8.26 9.05
N PHE A 91 -0.69 -8.72 9.06
CA PHE A 91 -0.31 -10.14 9.13
C PHE A 91 0.39 -10.50 10.44
N ASP A 92 0.57 -9.53 11.34
CA ASP A 92 1.13 -9.78 12.67
C ASP A 92 0.09 -10.47 13.55
N ALA A 93 0.54 -11.34 14.45
CA ALA A 93 -0.33 -12.07 15.39
C ALA A 93 -1.18 -11.10 16.24
N GLU A 94 -0.62 -9.94 16.64
CA GLU A 94 -1.33 -8.90 17.38
C GLU A 94 -2.61 -8.40 16.69
N PHE A 95 -2.64 -8.46 15.34
CA PHE A 95 -3.80 -8.14 14.53
C PHE A 95 -4.69 -9.37 14.29
N LEU A 96 -4.10 -10.51 13.93
CA LEU A 96 -4.83 -11.73 13.56
C LEU A 96 -5.53 -12.42 14.73
N ASP A 97 -4.98 -12.33 15.95
CA ASP A 97 -5.53 -12.97 17.15
C ASP A 97 -6.74 -12.19 17.75
N ARG A 98 -7.24 -11.17 17.04
CA ARG A 98 -8.38 -10.35 17.47
C ARG A 98 -9.66 -10.77 16.76
N ASP A 99 -10.72 -10.94 17.54
CA ASP A 99 -12.06 -11.22 17.03
C ASP A 99 -13.08 -10.22 17.62
N PRO A 100 -13.69 -9.34 16.82
CA PRO A 100 -13.44 -9.13 15.39
C PRO A 100 -12.08 -8.46 15.11
N LEU A 101 -11.59 -8.58 13.87
CA LEU A 101 -10.37 -7.89 13.42
C LEU A 101 -10.51 -6.37 13.63
N PRO A 102 -9.51 -5.70 14.23
CA PRO A 102 -9.65 -4.32 14.63
C PRO A 102 -9.62 -3.39 13.41
N PRO A 103 -10.47 -2.36 13.35
CA PRO A 103 -10.42 -1.37 12.28
C PRO A 103 -9.18 -0.48 12.40
N VAL A 104 -8.69 0.00 11.25
CA VAL A 104 -7.57 0.96 11.21
C VAL A 104 -7.96 2.30 11.84
N ASP A 105 -7.11 2.80 12.73
CA ASP A 105 -7.27 4.12 13.36
C ASP A 105 -6.54 5.19 12.54
N LEU A 106 -7.25 5.75 11.56
CA LEU A 106 -6.71 6.77 10.66
C LEU A 106 -6.29 8.07 11.38
N HIS A 107 -6.80 8.34 12.58
CA HIS A 107 -6.44 9.56 13.34
C HIS A 107 -5.04 9.47 13.94
N ARG A 108 -4.54 8.26 14.15
CA ARG A 108 -3.18 8.01 14.65
C ARG A 108 -2.13 7.99 13.56
N ILE A 109 -2.53 8.00 12.27
CA ILE A 109 -1.58 8.13 11.16
C ILE A 109 -0.98 9.54 11.19
N VAL A 110 0.34 9.60 11.32
CA VAL A 110 1.10 10.86 11.37
C VAL A 110 1.39 11.31 9.94
N LEU A 111 1.12 12.57 9.61
CA LEU A 111 1.31 13.10 8.26
C LEU A 111 2.56 14.00 8.18
N PRO A 112 3.27 14.02 7.04
CA PRO A 112 4.37 14.95 6.84
C PRO A 112 3.87 16.41 6.83
N PRO A 113 4.74 17.36 7.19
CA PRO A 113 4.40 18.77 7.08
C PRO A 113 4.21 19.14 5.59
N CYS A 114 3.21 19.98 5.32
CA CYS A 114 3.07 20.61 4.01
C CYS A 114 4.33 21.43 3.68
N LYS A 115 4.67 21.53 2.39
CA LYS A 115 5.77 22.37 1.93
C LYS A 115 5.51 23.82 2.35
N ARG A 116 6.40 24.39 3.18
CA ARG A 116 6.26 25.76 3.69
C ARG A 116 7.05 26.79 2.87
N TYR A 117 8.25 26.41 2.43
CA TYR A 117 9.16 27.32 1.72
C TYR A 117 9.62 26.72 0.39
N PHE A 118 10.13 27.56 -0.51
CA PHE A 118 10.53 27.15 -1.85
C PHE A 118 11.54 25.98 -1.86
N PHE A 119 12.56 26.04 -1.01
CA PHE A 119 13.60 25.00 -0.85
C PHE A 119 13.22 23.86 0.10
N SER A 120 12.05 23.92 0.73
CA SER A 120 11.58 22.81 1.57
C SER A 120 11.21 21.60 0.71
N VAL A 121 11.49 20.42 1.23
CA VAL A 121 11.09 19.16 0.61
C VAL A 121 9.56 19.08 0.56
N ASP A 122 9.02 18.78 -0.62
CA ASP A 122 7.62 18.42 -0.79
C ASP A 122 7.44 16.93 -0.55
N TRP A 123 7.09 16.55 0.68
CA TRP A 123 6.94 15.15 1.06
C TRP A 123 5.77 14.45 0.36
N TYR A 124 4.71 15.18 0.02
CA TYR A 124 3.52 14.63 -0.65
C TYR A 124 3.78 14.30 -2.12
N ARG A 125 4.66 15.06 -2.77
CA ARG A 125 5.14 14.78 -4.13
C ARG A 125 6.42 13.95 -4.18
N ARG A 126 7.13 13.78 -3.05
CA ARG A 126 8.38 12.99 -3.01
C ARG A 126 8.13 11.49 -3.20
N TYR A 127 6.97 11.02 -2.78
CA TYR A 127 6.60 9.61 -2.78
C TYR A 127 5.34 9.37 -3.58
N VAL A 128 5.36 8.29 -4.36
CA VAL A 128 4.21 7.74 -5.08
C VAL A 128 3.92 6.38 -4.47
N PHE A 129 2.73 6.23 -3.90
CA PHE A 129 2.29 4.96 -3.32
C PHE A 129 1.49 4.16 -4.35
N GLU A 130 2.05 3.03 -4.76
CA GLU A 130 1.37 2.02 -5.57
C GLU A 130 0.80 0.95 -4.64
N PHE A 131 -0.52 0.91 -4.49
CA PHE A 131 -1.22 -0.11 -3.72
C PHE A 131 -1.63 -1.26 -4.62
N MET A 132 -1.06 -2.44 -4.37
CA MET A 132 -1.47 -3.68 -5.01
C MET A 132 -2.67 -4.28 -4.27
N LEU A 133 -3.85 -4.21 -4.90
CA LEU A 133 -5.13 -4.67 -4.37
C LEU A 133 -5.83 -5.64 -5.35
N PRO A 134 -5.28 -6.85 -5.57
CA PRO A 134 -5.99 -7.91 -6.31
C PRO A 134 -7.30 -8.31 -5.63
N PRO A 135 -8.20 -9.00 -6.37
CA PRO A 135 -9.38 -9.65 -5.79
C PRO A 135 -9.03 -10.55 -4.59
N PRO A 136 -9.83 -10.57 -3.51
CA PRO A 136 -9.58 -11.39 -2.33
C PRO A 136 -9.42 -12.89 -2.62
N GLU A 137 -10.19 -13.40 -3.59
CA GLU A 137 -10.18 -14.80 -3.99
C GLU A 137 -8.82 -15.19 -4.59
N LEU A 138 -8.27 -14.30 -5.43
CA LEU A 138 -6.95 -14.48 -6.03
C LEU A 138 -5.84 -14.40 -4.97
N VAL A 139 -5.96 -13.51 -3.99
CA VAL A 139 -5.03 -13.44 -2.86
C VAL A 139 -5.08 -14.74 -2.05
N PHE A 140 -6.28 -15.21 -1.74
CA PHE A 140 -6.48 -16.45 -0.99
C PHE A 140 -5.89 -17.66 -1.72
N GLU A 141 -6.19 -17.83 -3.01
CA GLU A 141 -5.63 -18.92 -3.83
C GLU A 141 -4.10 -18.92 -3.81
N ARG A 142 -3.47 -17.76 -4.06
CA ARG A 142 -2.00 -17.61 -4.04
C ARG A 142 -1.41 -17.92 -2.67
N ARG A 143 -2.08 -17.52 -1.60
CA ARG A 143 -1.61 -17.78 -0.23
C ARG A 143 -1.79 -19.24 0.16
N VAL A 144 -2.87 -19.90 -0.28
CA VAL A 144 -3.06 -21.35 -0.11
C VAL A 144 -1.97 -22.12 -0.84
N GLU A 145 -1.66 -21.75 -2.08
CA GLU A 145 -0.58 -22.38 -2.86
C GLU A 145 0.78 -22.22 -2.15
N ARG A 146 1.11 -21.02 -1.67
CA ARG A 146 2.34 -20.75 -0.90
C ARG A 146 2.39 -21.53 0.42
N ALA A 147 1.28 -21.61 1.14
CA ALA A 147 1.18 -22.34 2.40
C ALA A 147 1.45 -23.83 2.22
N ARG A 148 1.05 -24.43 1.09
CA ARG A 148 1.36 -25.84 0.74
C ARG A 148 2.86 -26.09 0.60
N HIS A 149 3.64 -25.06 0.30
CA HIS A 149 5.09 -25.14 0.24
C HIS A 149 5.78 -24.78 1.58
N SER A 150 5.01 -24.53 2.65
CA SER A 150 5.47 -24.26 4.03
C SER A 150 6.52 -23.16 4.16
N THR A 151 6.56 -22.20 3.24
CA THR A 151 7.60 -21.17 3.19
C THR A 151 7.33 -19.97 4.11
N HIS A 152 6.09 -19.78 4.59
CA HIS A 152 5.72 -18.58 5.35
C HIS A 152 4.77 -18.85 6.54
N PRO A 153 5.17 -18.51 7.77
CA PRO A 153 4.33 -18.74 8.97
C PRO A 153 3.10 -17.83 9.05
N VAL A 154 3.08 -16.73 8.29
CA VAL A 154 1.93 -15.78 8.23
C VAL A 154 0.67 -16.37 7.60
N ASP A 155 0.76 -17.55 6.98
CA ASP A 155 -0.35 -18.25 6.34
C ASP A 155 -0.98 -19.34 7.24
N ALA A 156 -0.58 -19.44 8.52
CA ALA A 156 -1.09 -20.44 9.45
C ALA A 156 -2.59 -20.27 9.79
N GLN A 157 -3.07 -19.01 9.84
CA GLN A 157 -4.47 -18.66 10.08
C GLN A 157 -5.10 -18.05 8.82
N LEU A 158 -5.02 -18.74 7.68
CA LEU A 158 -5.51 -18.22 6.41
C LEU A 158 -7.01 -18.48 6.21
N SER A 159 -7.78 -17.42 5.98
CA SER A 159 -9.18 -17.50 5.52
C SER A 159 -9.48 -16.43 4.46
N LEU A 160 -10.51 -16.66 3.66
CA LEU A 160 -10.98 -15.66 2.68
C LEU A 160 -11.46 -14.38 3.37
N GLU A 161 -12.05 -14.50 4.56
CA GLU A 161 -12.50 -13.37 5.38
C GLU A 161 -11.31 -12.51 5.82
N ILE A 162 -10.21 -13.13 6.25
CA ILE A 162 -8.97 -12.43 6.59
C ILE A 162 -8.38 -11.74 5.36
N CYS A 163 -8.30 -12.41 4.21
CA CYS A 163 -7.83 -11.78 2.97
C CYS A 163 -8.68 -10.56 2.59
N THR A 164 -10.00 -10.68 2.69
CA THR A 164 -10.95 -9.58 2.43
C THR A 164 -10.74 -8.42 3.40
N ALA A 165 -10.63 -8.70 4.69
CA ALA A 165 -10.42 -7.68 5.72
C ALA A 165 -9.07 -6.96 5.53
N GLN A 166 -8.00 -7.69 5.24
CA GLN A 166 -6.68 -7.12 4.95
C GLN A 166 -6.72 -6.20 3.73
N LEU A 167 -7.34 -6.63 2.63
CA LEU A 167 -7.53 -5.79 1.44
C LEU A 167 -8.33 -4.53 1.75
N ALA A 168 -9.41 -4.65 2.54
CA ALA A 168 -10.23 -3.51 2.94
C ALA A 168 -9.41 -2.49 3.77
N VAL A 169 -8.54 -2.95 4.68
CA VAL A 169 -7.61 -2.08 5.42
C VAL A 169 -6.70 -1.31 4.47
N PHE A 170 -6.04 -1.98 3.52
CA PHE A 170 -5.15 -1.31 2.57
C PHE A 170 -5.90 -0.32 1.66
N ARG A 171 -7.09 -0.69 1.18
CA ARG A 171 -7.95 0.21 0.38
C ARG A 171 -8.31 1.47 1.18
N ARG A 172 -8.64 1.31 2.47
CA ARG A 172 -8.99 2.41 3.36
C ARG A 172 -7.81 3.35 3.62
N VAL A 173 -6.61 2.79 3.80
CA VAL A 173 -5.38 3.58 3.94
C VAL A 173 -5.06 4.31 2.65
N ALA A 174 -5.18 3.66 1.49
CA ALA A 174 -4.97 4.28 0.19
C ALA A 174 -5.92 5.47 -0.03
N GLU A 175 -7.21 5.29 0.25
CA GLU A 175 -8.23 6.34 0.20
C GLU A 175 -7.88 7.52 1.13
N PHE A 176 -7.45 7.21 2.36
CA PHE A 176 -7.04 8.23 3.33
C PHE A 176 -5.83 9.03 2.83
N LEU A 177 -4.77 8.37 2.36
CA LEU A 177 -3.57 9.03 1.86
C LEU A 177 -3.88 9.89 0.63
N HIS A 178 -4.71 9.39 -0.29
CA HIS A 178 -5.19 10.15 -1.44
C HIS A 178 -5.92 11.42 -1.00
N ARG A 179 -6.89 11.32 -0.07
CA ARG A 179 -7.61 12.49 0.48
C ARG A 179 -6.69 13.49 1.19
N LYS A 180 -5.54 13.06 1.69
CA LYS A 180 -4.53 13.94 2.31
C LYS A 180 -3.58 14.58 1.29
N GLY A 181 -3.71 14.25 0.00
CA GLY A 181 -2.94 14.84 -1.08
C GLY A 181 -1.69 14.08 -1.49
N PHE A 182 -1.52 12.82 -1.05
CA PHE A 182 -0.47 11.96 -1.59
C PHE A 182 -0.81 11.48 -3.00
N GLN A 183 0.22 11.20 -3.79
CA GLN A 183 0.07 10.47 -5.05
C GLN A 183 -0.13 8.99 -4.74
N VAL A 184 -1.34 8.50 -4.99
CA VAL A 184 -1.78 7.14 -4.69
C VAL A 184 -2.39 6.52 -5.93
N TYR A 185 -1.91 5.32 -6.28
CA TYR A 185 -2.39 4.52 -7.39
C TYR A 185 -2.76 3.13 -6.91
N LEU A 186 -3.75 2.53 -7.56
CA LEU A 186 -4.24 1.19 -7.29
C LEU A 186 -3.96 0.28 -8.47
N ARG A 187 -3.57 -0.96 -8.20
CA ARG A 187 -3.30 -1.98 -9.23
C ARG A 187 -3.71 -3.36 -8.73
N GLU A 188 -4.29 -4.17 -9.60
CA GLU A 188 -4.70 -5.53 -9.22
C GLU A 188 -3.56 -6.56 -9.35
N GLY A 189 -2.61 -6.36 -10.26
CA GLY A 189 -1.47 -7.27 -10.46
C GLY A 189 -0.37 -6.61 -11.29
N ALA A 190 0.80 -7.23 -11.40
CA ALA A 190 1.95 -6.61 -12.07
C ALA A 190 1.68 -6.20 -13.54
N ASP A 191 0.77 -6.89 -14.23
CA ASP A 191 0.34 -6.58 -15.59
C ASP A 191 -0.99 -5.78 -15.65
N GLY A 192 -1.62 -5.53 -14.51
CA GLY A 192 -2.85 -4.74 -14.44
C GLY A 192 -2.57 -3.25 -14.60
N HIS A 193 -3.45 -2.51 -15.27
CA HIS A 193 -3.29 -1.07 -15.44
C HIS A 193 -3.49 -0.28 -14.13
N PRO A 194 -2.71 0.78 -13.88
CA PRO A 194 -2.89 1.61 -12.70
C PRO A 194 -4.20 2.40 -12.79
N SER A 195 -4.89 2.48 -11.66
CA SER A 195 -6.08 3.30 -11.45
C SER A 195 -5.83 4.36 -10.40
N ARG A 196 -6.59 5.45 -10.44
CA ARG A 196 -6.59 6.50 -9.41
C ARG A 196 -7.98 6.65 -8.80
N PHE A 197 -8.03 7.09 -7.56
CA PHE A 197 -9.28 7.55 -6.95
C PHE A 197 -9.81 8.80 -7.67
N LEU A 198 -11.13 8.94 -7.71
CA LEU A 198 -11.77 10.18 -8.13
C LEU A 198 -11.89 11.14 -6.95
N ASP A 199 -11.45 12.37 -7.16
CA ASP A 199 -11.74 13.44 -6.22
C ASP A 199 -13.26 13.69 -6.18
N PRO A 200 -13.86 13.86 -4.99
CA PRO A 200 -15.29 14.17 -4.86
C PRO A 200 -15.73 15.43 -5.62
N GLN A 201 -14.79 16.33 -5.96
CA GLN A 201 -15.04 17.57 -6.70
C GLN A 201 -14.94 17.41 -8.23
N SER A 202 -14.69 16.20 -8.72
CA SER A 202 -14.49 15.91 -10.15
C SER A 202 -15.65 15.14 -10.79
N GLN A 203 -16.82 15.06 -10.13
CA GLN A 203 -18.05 14.61 -10.78
C GLN A 203 -18.69 15.82 -11.50
N PRO A 204 -18.91 15.76 -12.82
CA PRO A 204 -19.64 16.80 -13.55
C PRO A 204 -21.11 16.89 -13.11
#